data_AF-A0AAN8HCJ1-F1
#
_entry.id   AF-A0AAN8HCJ1-F1
#
_cell.length_a   1.000
_cell.length_b   1.000
_cell.length_c   1.000
_cell.angle_alpha   90.00
_cell.angle_beta   90.00
_cell.angle_gamma   90.00
#
_symmetry.space_group_name_H-M   'P 1'
#
loop_
_entity.id
_entity.type
_entity.pdbx_description
1 polymer ?
#
loop_
_entity_poly.entity_id
_entity_poly.type
_entity_poly.pdbx_seq_one_letter_code
_entity_poly.pdbx_strand_id
1 'polypeptide(L)'
;MFLITLVPSCAGPMARDVDSLALCMQALLCDHMFSLDPTVPPMPFNVQIYQSSKRLRIGYLESDGYTQPSPSMARSVREVKALLEAAGHTLVPYRHLNLEYAIVELVVKGILADGATTLLQKLEGSPVDPCLEAQIVSYVLPIWLKKTLSFLLKPFFSRASVFLQGLCGVGSIQDLWKQHAAVEDYIQETIAEWRKCNIDALLCPVTGPAYNHLYCGKLSSAASYTVLFNLLQFPAGVVPVSTVNAEDEEELKHYKGVYQDQWDKLFKQAVCGGEGLPVGVQCVTLPWQDELCLRLMKEVEQLVKQSKA
;
A
#
# COMPACT_ATOMS: atom_id res chain seq x y z
N MET A 1 11.53 -4.41 -25.60
CA MET A 1 10.33 -3.81 -24.97
C MET A 1 9.61 -4.95 -24.27
N PHE A 2 9.95 -5.20 -23.00
CA PHE A 2 9.30 -6.26 -22.23
C PHE A 2 7.88 -5.78 -21.88
N LEU A 3 6.87 -6.53 -22.32
CA LEU A 3 5.48 -6.34 -21.92
C LEU A 3 5.37 -6.69 -20.43
N ILE A 4 5.57 -5.69 -19.58
CA ILE A 4 5.44 -5.79 -18.13
C ILE A 4 4.13 -5.11 -17.76
N THR A 5 3.25 -5.84 -17.09
CA THR A 5 2.15 -5.26 -16.32
C THR A 5 2.72 -4.22 -15.36
N LEU A 6 2.35 -2.95 -15.51
CA LEU A 6 3.02 -1.87 -14.79
C LEU A 6 2.75 -1.82 -13.29
N VAL A 7 1.72 -2.52 -12.85
CA VAL A 7 1.57 -2.90 -11.44
C VAL A 7 1.99 -4.37 -11.32
N PRO A 8 3.28 -4.67 -11.11
CA PRO A 8 3.76 -6.04 -11.02
C PRO A 8 3.33 -6.70 -9.71
N SER A 9 3.13 -8.02 -9.75
CA SER A 9 3.13 -8.83 -8.55
C SER A 9 4.55 -8.93 -7.98
N CYS A 10 4.69 -8.96 -6.67
CA CYS A 10 5.96 -9.22 -5.99
C CYS A 10 5.75 -10.31 -4.93
N ALA A 11 6.71 -11.22 -4.82
CA ALA A 11 6.76 -12.22 -3.75
C ALA A 11 7.78 -11.77 -2.71
N GLY A 12 7.44 -11.91 -1.42
CA GLY A 12 8.33 -11.55 -0.31
C GLY A 12 8.10 -12.42 0.92
N PRO A 13 9.08 -12.49 1.85
CA PRO A 13 8.97 -13.31 3.04
C PRO A 13 7.98 -12.73 4.07
N MET A 14 7.38 -13.62 4.86
CA MET A 14 6.64 -13.30 6.07
C MET A 14 7.23 -14.08 7.24
N ALA A 15 7.54 -13.42 8.35
CA ALA A 15 8.16 -14.02 9.53
C ALA A 15 7.75 -13.29 10.81
N ARG A 16 8.21 -13.80 11.96
CA ARG A 16 7.90 -13.23 13.29
C ARG A 16 8.79 -12.07 13.70
N ASP A 17 9.92 -11.90 13.01
CA ASP A 17 10.90 -10.87 13.28
C ASP A 17 11.62 -10.47 11.97
N VAL A 18 12.18 -9.27 11.97
CA VAL A 18 12.83 -8.69 10.77
C VAL A 18 14.10 -9.46 10.39
N ASP A 19 14.83 -10.00 11.37
CA ASP A 19 16.06 -10.76 11.13
C ASP A 19 15.77 -12.06 10.34
N SER A 20 14.64 -12.71 10.58
CA SER A 20 14.16 -13.84 9.81
C SER A 20 13.81 -13.47 8.36
N LEU A 21 13.27 -12.27 8.13
CA LEU A 21 13.03 -11.76 6.77
C LEU A 21 14.35 -11.56 6.03
N ALA A 22 15.33 -10.91 6.68
CA ALA A 22 16.66 -10.69 6.12
C ALA A 22 17.38 -12.00 5.81
N LEU A 23 17.29 -12.99 6.72
CA LEU A 23 17.85 -14.33 6.50
C LEU A 23 17.23 -15.01 5.26
N CYS A 24 15.91 -14.93 5.09
CA CYS A 24 15.22 -15.50 3.93
C CYS A 24 15.66 -14.80 2.63
N MET A 25 15.68 -13.46 2.61
CA MET A 25 16.15 -12.69 1.46
C MET A 25 17.61 -13.02 1.10
N GLN A 26 18.49 -13.13 2.10
CA GLN A 26 19.89 -13.49 1.90
C GLN A 26 20.04 -14.92 1.33
N ALA A 27 19.20 -15.86 1.73
CA ALA A 27 19.21 -17.22 1.19
C ALA A 27 18.69 -17.27 -0.25
N LEU A 28 17.69 -16.46 -0.60
CA LEU A 28 17.11 -16.40 -1.94
C LEU A 28 18.00 -15.65 -2.94
N LEU A 29 18.65 -14.56 -2.54
CA LEU A 29 19.52 -13.74 -3.38
C LEU A 29 20.92 -14.36 -3.52
N CYS A 30 20.99 -15.54 -4.15
CA CYS A 30 22.21 -16.32 -4.34
C CYS A 30 22.40 -16.78 -5.80
N ASP A 31 23.62 -17.21 -6.12
CA ASP A 31 24.00 -17.67 -7.47
C ASP A 31 23.09 -18.79 -8.00
N HIS A 32 22.59 -19.66 -7.12
CA HIS A 32 21.67 -20.71 -7.53
C HIS A 32 20.36 -20.13 -8.08
N MET A 33 19.74 -19.17 -7.37
CA MET A 33 18.51 -18.53 -7.82
C MET A 33 18.73 -17.75 -9.11
N PHE A 34 19.81 -16.97 -9.19
CA PHE A 34 20.15 -16.22 -10.41
C PHE A 34 20.45 -17.13 -11.62
N SER A 35 20.95 -18.34 -11.38
CA SER A 35 21.15 -19.34 -12.44
C SER A 35 19.85 -20.00 -12.91
N LEU A 36 18.86 -20.13 -12.01
CA LEU A 36 17.55 -20.72 -12.32
C LEU A 36 16.67 -19.74 -13.11
N ASP A 37 16.68 -18.45 -12.77
CA ASP A 37 15.93 -17.42 -13.47
C ASP A 37 16.84 -16.25 -13.90
N PRO A 38 17.37 -16.27 -15.14
CA PRO A 38 18.24 -15.21 -15.65
C PRO A 38 17.49 -13.92 -15.99
N THR A 39 16.16 -13.86 -15.82
CA THR A 39 15.38 -12.61 -15.96
C THR A 39 15.44 -11.75 -14.70
N VAL A 40 15.87 -12.31 -13.57
CA VAL A 40 16.11 -11.59 -12.31
C VAL A 40 17.51 -10.98 -12.32
N PRO A 41 17.68 -9.67 -12.02
CA PRO A 41 19.00 -9.07 -11.90
C PRO A 41 19.84 -9.76 -10.81
N PRO A 42 21.11 -10.15 -11.08
CA PRO A 42 21.95 -10.86 -10.12
C PRO A 42 22.50 -9.90 -9.04
N MET A 43 21.64 -9.50 -8.12
CA MET A 43 21.95 -8.57 -7.04
C MET A 43 21.98 -9.31 -5.70
N PRO A 44 23.17 -9.65 -5.18
CA PRO A 44 23.29 -10.36 -3.91
C PRO A 44 22.89 -9.47 -2.73
N PHE A 45 22.41 -10.08 -1.66
CA PHE A 45 22.01 -9.37 -0.45
C PHE A 45 23.16 -8.58 0.18
N ASN A 46 22.99 -7.27 0.30
CA ASN A 46 24.01 -6.37 0.85
C ASN A 46 23.91 -6.28 2.39
N VAL A 47 24.62 -7.20 3.06
CA VAL A 47 24.71 -7.26 4.52
C VAL A 47 25.20 -5.95 5.15
N GLN A 48 26.08 -5.20 4.48
CA GLN A 48 26.63 -3.95 5.02
C GLN A 48 25.56 -2.84 5.10
N ILE A 49 24.66 -2.76 4.13
CA ILE A 49 23.52 -1.84 4.17
C ILE A 49 22.58 -2.23 5.31
N TYR A 50 22.22 -3.52 5.38
CA TYR A 50 21.31 -4.03 6.39
C TYR A 50 21.83 -3.83 7.84
N GLN A 51 23.13 -4.04 8.07
CA GLN A 51 23.76 -3.90 9.40
C GLN A 51 24.20 -2.47 9.73
N SER A 52 24.03 -1.51 8.82
CA SER A 52 24.46 -0.12 9.02
C SER A 52 23.70 0.53 10.19
N SER A 53 24.42 1.27 11.04
CA SER A 53 23.85 2.10 12.12
C SER A 53 23.81 3.60 11.78
N LYS A 54 24.02 3.96 10.51
CA LYS A 54 24.01 5.37 10.09
C LYS A 54 22.63 6.00 10.34
N ARG A 55 22.64 7.25 10.84
CA ARG A 55 21.41 8.03 11.01
C ARG A 55 20.74 8.25 9.66
N LEU A 56 19.47 7.86 9.56
CA LEU A 56 18.64 8.12 8.38
C LEU A 56 17.93 9.46 8.44
N ARG A 57 17.61 9.96 7.25
CA ARG A 57 16.59 10.98 6.99
C ARG A 57 15.33 10.26 6.54
N ILE A 58 14.34 10.18 7.40
CA ILE A 58 13.13 9.37 7.20
C ILE A 58 11.98 10.31 6.87
N GLY A 59 11.40 10.17 5.67
CA GLY A 59 10.11 10.77 5.35
C GLY A 59 9.04 10.17 6.26
N TYR A 60 8.04 10.94 6.67
CA TYR A 60 6.89 10.37 7.37
C TYR A 60 5.58 11.02 6.96
N LEU A 61 4.50 10.23 7.00
CA LEU A 61 3.12 10.72 6.86
C LEU A 61 2.21 9.98 7.84
N GLU A 62 1.23 10.67 8.39
CA GLU A 62 0.21 10.06 9.26
C GLU A 62 -1.04 9.65 8.48
N SER A 63 -1.30 10.28 7.34
CA SER A 63 -2.43 10.02 6.46
C SER A 63 -1.99 10.17 5.01
N ASP A 64 -2.46 9.28 4.15
CA ASP A 64 -2.21 9.34 2.70
C ASP A 64 -3.08 10.43 2.02
N GLY A 65 -4.04 11.00 2.74
CA GLY A 65 -4.98 12.00 2.24
C GLY A 65 -6.12 11.43 1.40
N TYR A 66 -6.22 10.11 1.27
CA TYR A 66 -7.26 9.40 0.52
C TYR A 66 -8.13 8.52 1.44
N THR A 67 -7.50 7.69 2.27
CA THR A 67 -8.16 6.91 3.32
C THR A 67 -7.74 7.49 4.67
N GLN A 68 -8.68 8.02 5.46
CA GLN A 68 -8.33 8.50 6.81
C GLN A 68 -7.83 7.30 7.64
N PRO A 69 -6.68 7.39 8.32
CA PRO A 69 -6.20 6.32 9.19
C PRO A 69 -7.18 6.13 10.37
N SER A 70 -7.27 4.90 10.90
CA SER A 70 -7.88 4.69 12.22
C SER A 70 -7.05 5.41 13.30
N PRO A 71 -7.63 5.74 14.47
CA PRO A 71 -6.90 6.37 15.57
C PRO A 71 -5.63 5.59 15.95
N SER A 72 -5.74 4.26 16.01
CA SER A 72 -4.63 3.37 16.33
C SER A 72 -3.53 3.35 15.25
N MET A 73 -3.89 3.42 13.96
CA MET A 73 -2.92 3.59 12.86
C MET A 73 -2.14 4.92 13.01
N ALA A 74 -2.87 6.02 13.19
CA ALA A 74 -2.27 7.35 13.32
C ALA A 74 -1.38 7.45 14.57
N ARG A 75 -1.84 6.92 15.70
CA ARG A 75 -1.08 6.85 16.95
C ARG A 75 0.20 6.03 16.78
N SER A 76 0.13 4.86 16.14
CA SER A 76 1.28 3.99 15.92
C SER A 76 2.38 4.68 15.10
N VAL A 77 2.02 5.43 14.06
CA VAL A 77 3.00 6.23 13.30
C VAL A 77 3.62 7.33 14.17
N ARG A 78 2.81 8.05 14.96
CA ARG A 78 3.28 9.11 15.85
C ARG A 78 4.25 8.59 16.92
N GLU A 79 3.95 7.46 17.54
CA GLU A 79 4.81 6.81 18.53
C GLU A 79 6.14 6.36 17.91
N VAL A 80 6.10 5.66 16.77
CA VAL A 80 7.32 5.21 16.08
C VAL A 80 8.16 6.38 15.60
N LYS A 81 7.52 7.44 15.08
CA LYS A 81 8.20 8.68 14.70
C LYS A 81 8.97 9.26 15.90
N ALA A 82 8.32 9.39 17.05
CA ALA A 82 8.96 9.94 18.25
C ALA A 82 10.16 9.09 18.73
N LEU A 83 10.04 7.76 18.66
CA LEU A 83 11.14 6.84 18.97
C LEU A 83 12.32 7.00 18.02
N LEU A 84 12.07 7.11 16.71
CA LEU A 84 13.11 7.33 15.70
C LEU A 84 13.81 8.69 15.88
N GLU A 85 13.06 9.75 16.21
CA GLU A 85 13.62 11.07 16.55
C GLU A 85 14.51 11.00 17.79
N ALA A 86 14.05 10.31 18.85
CA ALA A 86 14.83 10.09 20.07
C ALA A 86 16.11 9.28 19.83
N ALA A 87 16.10 8.35 18.88
CA ALA A 87 17.28 7.61 18.42
C ALA A 87 18.25 8.45 17.55
N GLY A 88 17.88 9.71 17.24
CA GLY A 88 18.73 10.65 16.51
C GLY A 88 18.56 10.62 14.99
N HIS A 89 17.50 9.98 14.47
CA HIS A 89 17.12 10.10 13.06
C HIS A 89 16.49 11.45 12.78
N THR A 90 16.54 11.89 11.51
CA THR A 90 15.85 13.10 11.07
C THR A 90 14.52 12.71 10.45
N LEU A 91 13.40 13.24 10.97
CA LEU A 91 12.07 12.96 10.42
C LEU A 91 11.60 14.15 9.59
N VAL A 92 11.18 13.89 8.36
CA VAL A 92 10.78 14.91 7.37
C VAL A 92 9.33 14.67 6.98
N PRO A 93 8.40 15.64 7.15
CA PRO A 93 7.05 15.49 6.64
C PRO A 93 7.05 15.20 5.14
N TYR A 94 6.36 14.14 4.73
CA TYR A 94 6.26 13.71 3.34
C TYR A 94 4.79 13.64 2.91
N ARG A 95 4.53 13.90 1.62
CA ARG A 95 3.18 13.81 1.04
C ARG A 95 3.28 13.16 -0.33
N HIS A 96 2.41 12.17 -0.58
CA HIS A 96 2.30 11.57 -1.90
C HIS A 96 1.82 12.58 -2.93
N LEU A 97 2.38 12.50 -4.13
CA LEU A 97 1.94 13.29 -5.28
C LEU A 97 0.60 12.75 -5.77
N ASN A 98 -0.42 13.61 -5.92
CA ASN A 98 -1.69 13.30 -6.61
C ASN A 98 -2.26 11.89 -6.36
N LEU A 99 -2.37 11.46 -5.10
CA LEU A 99 -2.70 10.07 -4.77
C LEU A 99 -4.02 9.57 -5.39
N GLU A 100 -5.06 10.41 -5.43
CA GLU A 100 -6.34 10.04 -6.06
C GLU A 100 -6.18 9.67 -7.54
N TYR A 101 -5.34 10.40 -8.27
CA TYR A 101 -4.99 10.09 -9.66
C TYR A 101 -4.23 8.76 -9.74
N ALA A 102 -3.20 8.57 -8.90
CA ALA A 102 -2.42 7.34 -8.89
C ALA A 102 -3.27 6.10 -8.61
N ILE A 103 -4.17 6.16 -7.62
CA ILE A 103 -5.02 5.02 -7.27
C ILE A 103 -6.00 4.69 -8.40
N VAL A 104 -6.69 5.69 -8.97
CA VAL A 104 -7.77 5.36 -9.91
C VAL A 104 -7.29 5.26 -11.36
N GLU A 105 -6.51 6.23 -11.82
CA GLU A 105 -6.08 6.30 -13.22
C GLU A 105 -4.88 5.39 -13.51
N LEU A 106 -4.00 5.17 -12.53
CA LEU A 106 -2.81 4.34 -12.74
C LEU A 106 -2.99 2.92 -12.21
N VAL A 107 -3.44 2.75 -10.96
CA VAL A 107 -3.60 1.41 -10.35
C VAL A 107 -4.86 0.70 -10.83
N VAL A 108 -6.05 1.24 -10.56
CA VAL A 108 -7.31 0.52 -10.84
C VAL A 108 -7.48 0.29 -12.34
N LYS A 109 -7.29 1.31 -13.18
CA LYS A 109 -7.33 1.15 -14.64
C LYS A 109 -6.23 0.25 -15.18
N GLY A 110 -5.02 0.29 -14.59
CA GLY A 110 -3.91 -0.55 -15.02
C GLY A 110 -4.15 -2.03 -14.72
N ILE A 111 -4.58 -2.35 -13.49
CA ILE A 111 -4.90 -3.73 -13.07
C ILE A 111 -6.09 -4.29 -13.86
N LEU A 112 -7.11 -3.45 -14.10
CA LEU A 112 -8.34 -3.84 -14.80
C LEU A 112 -8.37 -3.26 -16.23
N ALA A 113 -7.22 -3.26 -16.92
CA ALA A 113 -7.06 -2.63 -18.23
C ALA A 113 -8.09 -3.09 -19.27
N ASP A 114 -8.49 -4.36 -19.22
CA ASP A 114 -9.50 -4.98 -20.10
C ASP A 114 -10.92 -4.95 -19.52
N GLY A 115 -11.17 -4.10 -18.52
CA GLY A 115 -12.46 -3.99 -17.84
C GLY A 115 -12.78 -5.20 -16.95
N ALA A 116 -11.76 -5.92 -16.46
CA ALA A 116 -11.83 -7.14 -15.66
C ALA A 116 -12.24 -8.40 -16.45
N THR A 117 -12.25 -8.36 -17.79
CA THR A 117 -12.72 -9.46 -18.63
C THR A 117 -11.92 -10.75 -18.38
N THR A 118 -10.58 -10.66 -18.41
CA THR A 118 -9.68 -11.80 -18.18
C THR A 118 -9.84 -12.37 -16.78
N LEU A 119 -10.02 -11.52 -15.77
CA LEU A 119 -10.26 -11.94 -14.38
C LEU A 119 -11.59 -12.70 -14.27
N LEU A 120 -12.67 -12.15 -14.81
CA LEU A 120 -14.01 -12.75 -14.71
C LEU A 120 -14.09 -14.10 -15.44
N GLN A 121 -13.41 -14.26 -16.58
CA GLN A 121 -13.32 -15.55 -17.27
C GLN A 121 -12.69 -16.65 -16.40
N LYS A 122 -11.72 -16.31 -15.53
CA LYS A 122 -11.11 -17.27 -14.61
C LYS A 122 -12.04 -17.68 -13.46
N LEU A 123 -13.05 -16.86 -13.16
CA LEU A 123 -14.03 -17.12 -12.10
C LEU A 123 -15.29 -17.82 -12.63
N GLU A 124 -15.44 -17.97 -13.95
CA GLU A 124 -16.62 -18.55 -14.56
C GLU A 124 -16.85 -20.00 -14.06
N GLY A 125 -18.10 -20.29 -13.66
CA GLY A 125 -18.50 -21.60 -13.12
C GLY A 125 -18.04 -21.89 -11.69
N SER A 126 -17.28 -20.99 -11.05
CA SER A 126 -16.85 -21.13 -9.66
C SER A 126 -17.78 -20.40 -8.69
N PRO A 127 -17.97 -20.89 -7.46
CA PRO A 127 -18.68 -20.13 -6.43
C PRO A 127 -17.91 -18.86 -6.07
N VAL A 128 -18.62 -17.74 -5.93
CA VAL A 128 -18.04 -16.49 -5.45
C VAL A 128 -18.08 -16.47 -3.92
N ASP A 129 -16.91 -16.30 -3.29
CA ASP A 129 -16.82 -16.15 -1.84
C ASP A 129 -17.59 -14.89 -1.38
N PRO A 130 -18.42 -14.96 -0.32
CA PRO A 130 -19.18 -13.80 0.18
C PRO A 130 -18.31 -12.58 0.53
N CYS A 131 -17.03 -12.78 0.87
CA CYS A 131 -16.09 -11.70 1.13
C CYS A 131 -15.78 -10.87 -0.12
N LEU A 132 -15.87 -11.47 -1.31
CA LEU A 132 -15.57 -10.84 -2.61
C LEU A 132 -16.81 -10.40 -3.37
N GLU A 133 -18.01 -10.79 -2.92
CA GLU A 133 -19.26 -10.57 -3.65
C GLU A 133 -19.46 -9.11 -4.07
N ALA A 134 -19.31 -8.16 -3.13
CA ALA A 134 -19.47 -6.74 -3.40
C ALA A 134 -18.49 -6.22 -4.47
N GLN A 135 -17.26 -6.75 -4.48
CA GLN A 135 -16.23 -6.41 -5.46
C GLN A 135 -16.60 -6.98 -6.84
N ILE A 136 -16.94 -8.27 -6.91
CA ILE A 136 -17.27 -8.95 -8.17
C ILE A 136 -18.52 -8.37 -8.82
N VAL A 137 -19.56 -8.02 -8.04
CA VAL A 137 -20.76 -7.36 -8.57
C VAL A 137 -20.41 -6.10 -9.35
N SER A 138 -19.47 -5.29 -8.83
CA SER A 138 -19.03 -4.07 -9.53
C SER A 138 -18.27 -4.36 -10.83
N TYR A 139 -17.60 -5.51 -10.93
CA TYR A 139 -16.81 -5.90 -12.10
C TYR A 139 -17.69 -6.43 -13.23
N VAL A 140 -18.74 -7.20 -12.90
CA VAL A 140 -19.65 -7.82 -13.87
C VAL A 140 -20.55 -6.81 -14.59
N LEU A 141 -20.75 -5.60 -14.03
CA LEU A 141 -21.58 -4.57 -14.68
C LEU A 141 -21.06 -4.24 -16.09
N PRO A 142 -21.95 -4.18 -17.12
CA PRO A 142 -21.56 -3.77 -18.45
C PRO A 142 -20.91 -2.38 -18.48
N ILE A 143 -19.93 -2.18 -19.36
CA ILE A 143 -19.16 -0.93 -19.46
C ILE A 143 -20.07 0.29 -19.66
N TRP A 144 -21.09 0.19 -20.52
CA TRP A 144 -22.01 1.31 -20.76
C TRP A 144 -22.75 1.71 -19.47
N LEU A 145 -23.16 0.73 -18.65
CA LEU A 145 -23.86 0.95 -17.40
C LEU A 145 -22.93 1.59 -16.36
N LYS A 146 -21.68 1.11 -16.25
CA LYS A 146 -20.64 1.72 -15.40
C LYS A 146 -20.44 3.20 -15.76
N LYS A 147 -20.36 3.54 -17.05
CA LYS A 147 -20.21 4.93 -17.55
C LYS A 147 -21.41 5.80 -17.20
N THR A 148 -22.63 5.29 -17.40
CA THR A 148 -23.86 6.02 -17.04
C THR A 148 -23.93 6.26 -15.54
N LEU A 149 -23.68 5.24 -14.71
CA LEU A 149 -23.66 5.37 -13.25
C LEU A 149 -22.58 6.34 -12.77
N SER A 150 -21.37 6.27 -13.35
CA SER A 150 -20.29 7.22 -13.06
C SER A 150 -20.74 8.67 -13.32
N PHE A 151 -21.34 8.94 -14.49
CA PHE A 151 -21.85 10.28 -14.82
C PHE A 151 -22.92 10.78 -13.83
N LEU A 152 -23.86 9.91 -13.44
CA LEU A 152 -24.94 10.24 -12.51
C LEU A 152 -24.44 10.45 -11.07
N LEU A 153 -23.41 9.70 -10.64
CA LEU A 153 -22.87 9.76 -9.29
C LEU A 153 -21.90 10.93 -9.09
N LYS A 154 -21.26 11.42 -10.16
CA LYS A 154 -20.26 12.50 -10.12
C LYS A 154 -20.60 13.70 -9.22
N PRO A 155 -21.82 14.28 -9.23
CA PRO A 155 -22.14 15.45 -8.39
C PRO A 155 -22.29 15.14 -6.89
N PHE A 156 -22.56 13.90 -6.50
CA PHE A 156 -22.87 13.53 -5.11
C PHE A 156 -21.81 12.63 -4.46
N PHE A 157 -21.15 11.80 -5.27
CA PHE A 157 -20.19 10.78 -4.83
C PHE A 157 -19.00 10.74 -5.79
N SER A 158 -18.11 11.75 -5.68
CA SER A 158 -16.95 11.91 -6.57
C SER A 158 -16.07 10.65 -6.59
N ARG A 159 -15.72 10.12 -5.40
CA ARG A 159 -14.84 8.96 -5.27
C ARG A 159 -15.42 7.69 -5.91
N ALA A 160 -16.71 7.42 -5.69
CA ALA A 160 -17.40 6.29 -6.32
C ALA A 160 -17.52 6.45 -7.84
N SER A 161 -17.81 7.67 -8.31
CA SER A 161 -17.86 8.01 -9.74
C SER A 161 -16.53 7.73 -10.44
N VAL A 162 -15.43 8.22 -9.86
CA VAL A 162 -14.08 8.09 -10.43
C VAL A 162 -13.67 6.61 -10.40
N PHE A 163 -13.93 5.89 -9.30
CA PHE A 163 -13.65 4.46 -9.22
C PHE A 163 -14.42 3.64 -10.26
N LEU A 164 -15.72 3.86 -10.46
CA LEU A 164 -16.51 3.20 -11.51
C LEU A 164 -15.97 3.46 -12.91
N GLN A 165 -15.46 4.67 -13.16
CA GLN A 165 -14.77 5.00 -14.40
C GLN A 165 -13.46 4.21 -14.54
N GLY A 166 -12.73 4.02 -13.44
CA GLY A 166 -11.56 3.15 -13.38
C GLY A 166 -11.86 1.70 -13.76
N LEU A 167 -12.99 1.16 -13.28
CA LEU A 167 -13.44 -0.21 -13.58
C LEU A 167 -13.83 -0.44 -15.05
N CYS A 168 -13.88 0.60 -15.87
CA CYS A 168 -14.10 0.47 -17.31
C CYS A 168 -12.82 0.06 -18.07
N GLY A 169 -11.66 0.07 -17.41
CA GLY A 169 -10.37 -0.20 -18.04
C GLY A 169 -9.89 0.92 -18.98
N VAL A 170 -8.88 0.60 -19.80
CA VAL A 170 -8.26 1.56 -20.74
C VAL A 170 -8.96 1.59 -22.11
N GLY A 171 -9.68 0.53 -22.46
CA GLY A 171 -10.55 0.47 -23.65
C GLY A 171 -9.85 0.26 -24.99
N SER A 172 -8.58 0.66 -25.15
CA SER A 172 -7.81 0.43 -26.38
C SER A 172 -6.32 0.17 -26.09
N ILE A 173 -5.61 -0.47 -27.03
CA ILE A 173 -4.15 -0.66 -26.92
C ILE A 173 -3.42 0.68 -26.94
N GLN A 174 -3.90 1.66 -27.71
CA GLN A 174 -3.31 3.00 -27.74
C GLN A 174 -3.40 3.67 -26.36
N ASP A 175 -4.56 3.56 -25.70
CA ASP A 175 -4.75 4.13 -24.37
C ASP A 175 -4.02 3.31 -23.29
N LEU A 176 -3.83 2.01 -23.50
CA LEU A 176 -2.92 1.21 -22.68
C LEU A 176 -1.50 1.76 -22.72
N TRP A 177 -0.95 2.06 -23.91
CA TRP A 177 0.39 2.65 -24.01
C TRP A 177 0.51 4.05 -23.40
N LYS A 178 -0.54 4.89 -23.52
CA LYS A 178 -0.56 6.19 -22.83
C LYS A 178 -0.61 6.03 -21.33
N GLN A 179 -1.44 5.10 -20.84
CA GLN A 179 -1.51 4.76 -19.42
C GLN A 179 -0.15 4.27 -18.95
N HIS A 180 0.55 3.49 -19.78
CA HIS A 180 1.87 2.99 -19.45
C HIS A 180 2.91 4.10 -19.26
N ALA A 181 2.98 5.03 -20.23
CA ALA A 181 3.85 6.20 -20.12
C ALA A 181 3.51 7.04 -18.87
N ALA A 182 2.22 7.21 -18.56
CA ALA A 182 1.81 7.98 -17.38
C ALA A 182 2.22 7.32 -16.05
N VAL A 183 2.29 5.98 -15.97
CA VAL A 183 2.86 5.30 -14.80
C VAL A 183 4.35 5.58 -14.68
N GLU A 184 5.10 5.46 -15.78
CA GLU A 184 6.54 5.73 -15.79
C GLU A 184 6.83 7.18 -15.36
N ASP A 185 6.08 8.15 -15.90
CA ASP A 185 6.17 9.56 -15.52
C ASP A 185 5.90 9.73 -14.02
N TYR A 186 4.82 9.14 -13.50
CA TYR A 186 4.48 9.23 -12.08
C TYR A 186 5.54 8.61 -11.15
N ILE A 187 6.17 7.50 -11.56
CA ILE A 187 7.30 6.90 -10.83
C ILE A 187 8.47 7.87 -10.81
N GLN A 188 8.85 8.45 -11.95
CA GLN A 188 9.98 9.38 -12.02
C GLN A 188 9.72 10.67 -11.22
N GLU A 189 8.51 11.22 -11.28
CA GLU A 189 8.08 12.37 -10.48
C GLU A 189 8.16 12.06 -8.97
N THR A 190 7.69 10.89 -8.55
CA THR A 190 7.76 10.46 -7.15
C THR A 190 9.20 10.30 -6.67
N ILE A 191 10.08 9.70 -7.49
CA ILE A 191 11.52 9.60 -7.20
C ILE A 191 12.16 10.99 -7.13
N ALA A 192 11.77 11.90 -8.02
CA ALA A 192 12.28 13.27 -8.01
C ALA A 192 11.87 14.02 -6.73
N GLU A 193 10.62 13.92 -6.30
CA GLU A 193 10.17 14.53 -5.04
C GLU A 193 10.85 13.89 -3.84
N TRP A 194 11.03 12.56 -3.83
CA TRP A 194 11.80 11.85 -2.80
C TRP A 194 13.23 12.39 -2.66
N ARG A 195 13.93 12.57 -3.78
CA ARG A 195 15.28 13.14 -3.82
C ARG A 195 15.31 14.60 -3.37
N LYS A 196 14.31 15.40 -3.76
CA LYS A 196 14.16 16.80 -3.36
C LYS A 196 13.91 16.94 -1.86
N CYS A 197 13.11 16.05 -1.27
CA CYS A 197 12.94 15.96 0.19
C CYS A 197 14.21 15.45 0.91
N ASN A 198 15.15 14.85 0.14
CA ASN A 198 16.39 14.28 0.64
C ASN A 198 16.14 13.28 1.77
N ILE A 199 15.25 12.31 1.51
CA ILE A 199 14.92 11.22 2.43
C ILE A 199 15.57 9.91 1.94
N ASP A 200 15.95 9.05 2.87
CA ASP A 200 16.53 7.72 2.63
C ASP A 200 15.44 6.63 2.59
N ALA A 201 14.43 6.80 3.44
CA ALA A 201 13.33 5.87 3.65
C ALA A 201 12.05 6.63 4.03
N LEU A 202 10.91 5.95 4.01
CA LEU A 202 9.59 6.50 4.35
C LEU A 202 8.91 5.62 5.41
N LEU A 203 8.41 6.26 6.47
CA LEU A 203 7.53 5.69 7.47
C LEU A 203 6.09 6.14 7.20
N CYS A 204 5.18 5.19 7.03
CA CYS A 204 3.77 5.51 6.77
C CYS A 204 2.83 4.50 7.45
N PRO A 205 1.52 4.80 7.53
CA PRO A 205 0.56 3.85 8.03
C PRO A 205 0.45 2.65 7.08
N VAL A 206 0.09 1.50 7.64
CA VAL A 206 -0.45 0.37 6.89
C VAL A 206 -1.89 0.16 7.32
N THR A 207 -2.72 -0.32 6.40
CA THR A 207 -4.12 -0.66 6.67
C THR A 207 -4.25 -1.52 7.94
N GLY A 208 -5.01 -1.04 8.92
CA GLY A 208 -5.24 -1.73 10.20
C GLY A 208 -6.27 -1.01 11.09
N PRO A 209 -6.66 -1.58 12.24
CA PRO A 209 -6.45 -2.98 12.65
C PRO A 209 -7.15 -3.97 11.70
N ALA A 210 -7.07 -5.28 12.00
CA ALA A 210 -7.70 -6.30 11.18
C ALA A 210 -9.21 -6.04 11.02
N TYR A 211 -9.71 -6.23 9.80
CA TYR A 211 -11.11 -6.00 9.50
C TYR A 211 -11.99 -7.11 10.06
N ASN A 212 -13.19 -6.73 10.49
CA ASN A 212 -14.30 -7.64 10.70
C ASN A 212 -14.56 -8.48 9.43
N HIS A 213 -15.09 -9.68 9.62
CA HIS A 213 -15.37 -10.60 8.52
C HIS A 213 -16.25 -9.96 7.44
N LEU A 214 -15.98 -10.28 6.17
CA LEU A 214 -16.75 -9.85 4.98
C LEU A 214 -16.64 -8.35 4.62
N TYR A 215 -15.65 -7.63 5.15
CA TYR A 215 -15.43 -6.22 4.78
C TYR A 215 -14.36 -6.01 3.71
N CYS A 216 -13.43 -6.95 3.50
CA CYS A 216 -12.30 -6.75 2.58
C CYS A 216 -12.75 -6.42 1.14
N GLY A 217 -13.70 -7.17 0.56
CA GLY A 217 -14.23 -6.86 -0.78
C GLY A 217 -15.14 -5.64 -0.84
N LYS A 218 -15.54 -5.06 0.30
CA LYS A 218 -16.34 -3.82 0.37
C LYS A 218 -15.46 -2.57 0.49
N LEU A 219 -14.17 -2.73 0.80
CA LEU A 219 -13.24 -1.65 1.15
C LEU A 219 -11.99 -1.64 0.27
N SER A 220 -12.14 -1.84 -1.04
CA SER A 220 -11.01 -1.76 -1.98
C SER A 220 -10.28 -0.42 -1.93
N SER A 221 -10.95 0.67 -1.55
CA SER A 221 -10.34 2.00 -1.39
C SER A 221 -9.26 2.03 -0.29
N ALA A 222 -9.40 1.23 0.76
CA ALA A 222 -8.46 1.22 1.88
C ALA A 222 -7.13 0.52 1.55
N ALA A 223 -7.01 -0.09 0.37
CA ALA A 223 -5.75 -0.58 -0.17
C ALA A 223 -4.81 0.55 -0.60
N SER A 224 -5.24 1.83 -0.56
CA SER A 224 -4.43 2.99 -0.98
C SER A 224 -3.06 3.06 -0.29
N TYR A 225 -3.00 2.72 1.00
CA TYR A 225 -1.77 2.68 1.80
C TYR A 225 -0.72 1.69 1.27
N THR A 226 -1.12 0.63 0.56
CA THR A 226 -0.21 -0.46 0.16
C THR A 226 -0.04 -0.52 -1.35
N VAL A 227 -1.14 -0.43 -2.11
CA VAL A 227 -1.14 -0.61 -3.57
C VAL A 227 -0.34 0.47 -4.31
N LEU A 228 -0.17 1.65 -3.69
CA LEU A 228 0.70 2.70 -4.23
C LEU A 228 2.13 2.18 -4.42
N PHE A 229 2.66 1.39 -3.48
CA PHE A 229 4.03 0.91 -3.56
C PHE A 229 4.19 -0.26 -4.55
N ASN A 230 3.10 -0.97 -4.88
CA ASN A 230 3.07 -1.87 -6.04
C ASN A 230 3.19 -1.10 -7.35
N LEU A 231 2.46 0.02 -7.50
CA LEU A 231 2.59 0.89 -8.68
C LEU A 231 4.01 1.44 -8.80
N LEU A 232 4.56 1.94 -7.69
CA LEU A 232 5.88 2.56 -7.67
C LEU A 232 7.03 1.56 -7.81
N GLN A 233 6.77 0.28 -7.55
CA GLN A 233 7.80 -0.77 -7.46
C GLN A 233 8.85 -0.45 -6.39
N PHE A 234 8.38 0.09 -5.27
CA PHE A 234 9.22 0.45 -4.13
C PHE A 234 9.17 -0.68 -3.10
N PRO A 235 10.33 -1.15 -2.57
CA PRO A 235 10.34 -2.08 -1.46
C PRO A 235 9.54 -1.50 -0.28
N ALA A 236 8.57 -2.28 0.20
CA ALA A 236 7.70 -1.91 1.31
C ALA A 236 7.56 -3.12 2.25
N GLY A 237 7.81 -2.91 3.53
CA GLY A 237 7.69 -3.93 4.57
C GLY A 237 6.96 -3.40 5.80
N VAL A 238 6.33 -4.31 6.55
CA VAL A 238 5.44 -3.97 7.67
C VAL A 238 6.01 -4.54 8.97
N VAL A 239 6.00 -3.73 10.02
CA VAL A 239 6.42 -4.14 11.37
C VAL A 239 5.27 -3.90 12.34
N PRO A 240 4.86 -4.88 13.17
CA PRO A 240 3.88 -4.67 14.23
C PRO A 240 4.51 -3.84 15.36
N VAL A 241 3.86 -2.75 15.76
CA VAL A 241 4.44 -1.79 16.72
C VAL A 241 3.58 -1.57 17.96
N SER A 242 2.27 -1.68 17.85
CA SER A 242 1.37 -1.48 18.97
C SER A 242 0.16 -2.41 18.88
N THR A 243 -0.75 -2.28 19.84
CA THR A 243 -2.09 -2.87 19.77
C THR A 243 -3.12 -1.75 19.90
N VAL A 244 -4.33 -1.99 19.41
CA VAL A 244 -5.46 -1.09 19.65
C VAL A 244 -5.77 -1.03 21.14
N ASN A 245 -5.98 0.17 21.68
CA ASN A 245 -6.37 0.39 23.07
C ASN A 245 -7.80 0.99 23.16
N ALA A 246 -8.34 1.12 24.37
CA ALA A 246 -9.68 1.65 24.60
C ALA A 246 -9.86 3.12 24.15
N GLU A 247 -8.79 3.93 24.21
CA GLU A 247 -8.82 5.33 23.74
C GLU A 247 -8.96 5.39 22.22
N ASP A 248 -8.30 4.49 21.49
CA ASP A 248 -8.44 4.39 20.04
C ASP A 248 -9.89 4.07 19.63
N GLU A 249 -10.55 3.17 20.36
CA GLU A 249 -11.95 2.80 20.11
C GLU A 249 -12.90 3.96 20.43
N GLU A 250 -12.62 4.74 21.48
CA GLU A 250 -13.39 5.95 21.79
C GLU A 250 -13.23 7.00 20.69
N GLU A 251 -12.00 7.28 20.26
CA GLU A 251 -11.71 8.20 19.17
C GLU A 251 -12.34 7.72 17.84
N LEU A 252 -12.39 6.41 17.60
CA LEU A 252 -12.97 5.82 16.40
C LEU A 252 -14.47 6.13 16.28
N LYS A 253 -15.17 6.35 17.40
CA LYS A 253 -16.57 6.81 17.38
C LYS A 253 -16.74 8.15 16.67
N HIS A 254 -15.71 8.98 16.64
CA HIS A 254 -15.68 10.28 15.96
C HIS A 254 -15.10 10.23 14.53
N TYR A 255 -14.72 9.05 14.04
CA TYR A 255 -14.22 8.87 12.67
C TYR A 255 -15.27 9.28 11.63
N LYS A 256 -14.84 10.11 10.67
CA LYS A 256 -15.68 10.62 9.56
C LYS A 256 -15.19 10.16 8.19
N GLY A 257 -13.89 9.95 8.03
CA GLY A 257 -13.23 9.74 6.75
C GLY A 257 -12.96 11.04 5.99
N VAL A 258 -12.16 10.93 4.94
CA VAL A 258 -11.76 12.07 4.10
C VAL A 258 -12.93 12.57 3.24
N TYR A 259 -13.70 11.64 2.67
CA TYR A 259 -14.77 11.94 1.71
C TYR A 259 -16.17 11.88 2.35
N GLN A 260 -16.29 11.30 3.55
CA GLN A 260 -17.53 11.10 4.31
C GLN A 260 -18.60 10.30 3.53
N ASP A 261 -18.15 9.44 2.62
CA ASP A 261 -19.00 8.59 1.79
C ASP A 261 -19.28 7.23 2.45
N GLN A 262 -19.85 6.29 1.70
CA GLN A 262 -20.16 4.95 2.21
C GLN A 262 -18.92 4.12 2.53
N TRP A 263 -17.80 4.29 1.83
CA TRP A 263 -16.57 3.56 2.14
C TRP A 263 -15.96 4.04 3.45
N ASP A 264 -16.07 5.32 3.77
CA ASP A 264 -15.59 5.83 5.06
C ASP A 264 -16.43 5.29 6.22
N LYS A 265 -17.76 5.19 6.04
CA LYS A 265 -18.65 4.55 7.01
C LYS A 265 -18.35 3.05 7.17
N LEU A 266 -18.13 2.35 6.06
CA LEU A 266 -17.78 0.94 6.05
C LEU A 266 -16.43 0.69 6.70
N PHE A 267 -15.44 1.58 6.50
CA PHE A 267 -14.12 1.46 7.12
C PHE A 267 -14.26 1.49 8.64
N LYS A 268 -14.98 2.48 9.19
CA LYS A 268 -15.26 2.55 10.63
C LYS A 268 -15.90 1.26 11.17
N GLN A 269 -16.89 0.71 10.45
CA GLN A 269 -17.54 -0.56 10.83
C GLN A 269 -16.61 -1.77 10.69
N ALA A 270 -15.67 -1.74 9.75
CA ALA A 270 -14.72 -2.82 9.54
C ALA A 270 -13.71 -2.90 10.68
N VAL A 271 -13.30 -1.76 11.26
CA VAL A 271 -12.25 -1.74 12.29
C VAL A 271 -12.77 -1.59 13.72
N CYS A 272 -14.08 -1.42 13.94
CA CYS A 272 -14.63 -1.26 15.29
C CYS A 272 -14.59 -2.55 16.10
N GLY A 273 -14.38 -2.43 17.41
CA GLY A 273 -14.25 -3.57 18.32
C GLY A 273 -12.91 -4.28 18.17
N GLY A 274 -11.87 -3.55 17.75
CA GLY A 274 -10.54 -4.07 17.48
C GLY A 274 -9.58 -4.01 18.66
N GLU A 275 -10.04 -3.68 19.88
CA GLU A 275 -9.19 -3.59 21.08
C GLU A 275 -8.32 -4.86 21.26
N GLY A 276 -7.03 -4.66 21.50
CA GLY A 276 -6.04 -5.73 21.62
C GLY A 276 -5.50 -6.29 20.30
N LEU A 277 -6.09 -5.95 19.15
CA LEU A 277 -5.55 -6.37 17.85
C LEU A 277 -4.23 -5.65 17.52
N PRO A 278 -3.30 -6.31 16.81
CA PRO A 278 -2.03 -5.71 16.44
C PRO A 278 -2.20 -4.58 15.41
N VAL A 279 -1.36 -3.56 15.54
CA VAL A 279 -1.27 -2.44 14.60
C VAL A 279 0.18 -2.30 14.16
N GLY A 280 0.36 -2.24 12.84
CA GLY A 280 1.67 -2.10 12.21
C GLY A 280 1.94 -0.71 11.66
N VAL A 281 3.19 -0.50 11.27
CA VAL A 281 3.62 0.61 10.41
C VAL A 281 4.35 0.05 9.21
N GLN A 282 4.33 0.80 8.10
CA GLN A 282 4.98 0.43 6.86
C GLN A 282 6.25 1.25 6.68
N CYS A 283 7.33 0.56 6.35
CA CYS A 283 8.65 1.09 6.01
C CYS A 283 8.84 0.93 4.51
N VAL A 284 9.24 1.98 3.81
CA VAL A 284 9.39 1.99 2.35
C VAL A 284 10.73 2.62 1.97
N THR A 285 11.35 2.14 0.88
CA THR A 285 12.56 2.73 0.30
C THR A 285 12.45 2.88 -1.21
N LEU A 286 13.45 3.49 -1.84
CA LEU A 286 13.56 3.53 -3.29
C LEU A 286 13.76 2.12 -3.90
N PRO A 287 13.50 1.95 -5.22
CA PRO A 287 13.69 0.68 -5.91
C PRO A 287 15.07 0.06 -5.66
N TRP A 288 15.13 -1.26 -5.50
CA TRP A 288 16.37 -2.02 -5.29
C TRP A 288 17.13 -1.66 -4.02
N GLN A 289 16.43 -1.23 -2.97
CA GLN A 289 16.98 -0.90 -1.65
C GLN A 289 16.35 -1.75 -0.54
N ASP A 290 16.03 -3.00 -0.83
CA ASP A 290 15.39 -3.95 0.08
C ASP A 290 16.13 -4.08 1.43
N GLU A 291 17.47 -4.08 1.42
CA GLU A 291 18.28 -4.13 2.64
C GLU A 291 18.17 -2.86 3.48
N LEU A 292 18.00 -1.69 2.85
CA LEU A 292 17.73 -0.44 3.55
C LEU A 292 16.31 -0.42 4.13
N CYS A 293 15.34 -1.00 3.43
CA CYS A 293 13.98 -1.19 3.93
C CYS A 293 13.99 -2.10 5.17
N LEU A 294 14.64 -3.26 5.08
CA LEU A 294 14.83 -4.19 6.19
C LEU A 294 15.60 -3.56 7.35
N ARG A 295 16.60 -2.73 7.06
CA ARG A 295 17.32 -1.95 8.07
C ARG A 295 16.38 -1.03 8.84
N LEU A 296 15.55 -0.24 8.16
CA LEU A 296 14.57 0.63 8.82
C LEU A 296 13.57 -0.20 9.63
N MET A 297 13.07 -1.30 9.07
CA MET A 297 12.17 -2.21 9.80
C MET A 297 12.80 -2.74 11.09
N LYS A 298 14.08 -3.12 11.04
CA LYS A 298 14.84 -3.62 12.20
C LYS A 298 14.97 -2.53 13.27
N GLU A 299 15.29 -1.30 12.86
CA GLU A 299 15.39 -0.14 13.75
C GLU A 299 14.04 0.10 14.48
N VAL A 300 12.94 0.10 13.73
CA VAL A 300 11.57 0.24 14.28
C VAL A 300 11.26 -0.89 15.27
N GLU A 301 11.52 -2.14 14.89
CA GLU A 301 11.28 -3.31 15.74
C GLU A 301 12.05 -3.22 17.07
N GLN A 302 13.33 -2.82 17.01
CA GLN A 302 14.19 -2.73 18.20
C GLN A 302 13.77 -1.59 19.12
N LEU A 303 13.50 -0.40 18.59
CA LEU A 303 13.09 0.75 19.39
C LEU A 303 11.76 0.51 20.09
N VAL A 304 10.80 -0.12 19.40
CA VAL A 304 9.50 -0.48 19.99
C VAL A 304 9.65 -1.56 21.08
N LYS A 305 10.53 -2.55 20.88
CA LYS A 305 10.83 -3.55 21.91
C LYS A 305 11.45 -2.89 23.15
N GLN A 306 12.37 -1.94 22.96
CA GLN A 306 13.04 -1.21 24.04
C GLN A 306 12.08 -0.27 24.79
N SER A 307 11.14 0.37 24.11
CA SER A 307 10.19 1.29 24.76
C SER A 307 9.15 0.57 25.64
N LYS A 308 9.01 -0.75 25.48
CA LYS A 308 8.09 -1.61 26.25
C LYS A 308 8.79 -2.39 27.36
N ALA A 309 10.12 -2.35 27.42
CA ALA A 309 10.95 -3.02 28.42
C ALA A 309 11.15 -2.12 29.64
#